data_AF-A0A6N4VCL5-F1
#
_entry.id   AF-A0A6N4VCL5-F1
#
_cell.length_a   1.000
_cell.length_b   1.000
_cell.length_c   1.000
_cell.angle_alpha   90.00
_cell.angle_beta   90.00
_cell.angle_gamma   90.00
#
_symmetry.space_group_name_H-M   'P 1'
#
loop_
_entity.id
_entity.type
_entity.pdbx_description
1 polymer ?
#
loop_
_entity_poly.entity_id
_entity_poly.type
_entity_poly.pdbx_seq_one_letter_code
_entity_poly.pdbx_strand_id
1 'polypeptide(L)'
;MTTVSTAGLKIVPDMGVYAATKNAVRTVMEALRQESTDGAIRVTSISPGFVRTELASGITDSARREQIRSTMDAYGLAPEAVARAVAFVIEQPHDVEIGELTIRPTVQG
;
A
#
# COMPACT_ATOMS: atom_id res chain seq x y z
N MET A 1 4.58 7.93 -8.29
CA MET A 1 3.80 7.35 -7.16
C MET A 1 3.51 5.88 -7.42
N THR A 2 3.49 5.03 -6.39
CA THR A 2 3.12 3.61 -6.49
C THR A 2 2.32 3.11 -5.27
N THR A 3 1.62 1.98 -5.43
CA THR A 3 0.86 1.31 -4.36
C THR A 3 1.61 0.10 -3.81
N VAL A 4 2.06 0.22 -2.56
CA VAL A 4 2.73 -0.82 -1.77
C VAL A 4 1.67 -1.60 -0.96
N SER A 5 1.83 -1.73 0.35
CA SER A 5 0.96 -2.42 1.31
C SER A 5 1.59 -2.35 2.70
N THR A 6 0.78 -2.39 3.76
CA THR A 6 1.27 -2.62 5.12
C THR A 6 1.98 -3.97 5.28
N ALA A 7 1.78 -4.93 4.38
CA ALA A 7 2.54 -6.19 4.37
C ALA A 7 4.05 -5.99 4.17
N GLY A 8 4.46 -4.85 3.58
CA GLY A 8 5.87 -4.47 3.50
C GLY A 8 6.45 -3.97 4.84
N LEU A 9 5.60 -3.60 5.80
CA LEU A 9 5.97 -3.05 7.11
C LEU A 9 5.83 -4.07 8.24
N LYS A 10 4.74 -4.85 8.21
CA LYS A 10 4.42 -5.89 9.19
C LYS A 10 4.18 -7.19 8.46
N ILE A 11 5.17 -8.07 8.52
CA ILE A 11 5.14 -9.38 7.89
C ILE A 11 4.46 -10.36 8.85
N VAL A 12 3.44 -11.06 8.37
CA VAL A 12 2.67 -12.05 9.12
C VAL A 12 2.77 -13.42 8.43
N PRO A 13 2.44 -14.53 9.13
CA PRO A 13 2.48 -15.87 8.54
C PRO A 13 1.76 -15.97 7.18
N ASP A 14 2.38 -16.74 6.28
CA ASP A 14 1.98 -16.99 4.89
C ASP A 14 1.80 -15.76 3.99
N MET A 15 2.40 -14.62 4.37
CA MET A 15 2.51 -13.43 3.53
C MET A 15 3.93 -13.19 3.01
N GLY A 16 4.87 -14.11 3.24
CA GLY A 16 6.32 -13.89 2.97
C GLY A 16 6.63 -13.41 1.54
N VAL A 17 6.12 -14.10 0.52
CA VAL A 17 6.35 -13.72 -0.89
C VAL A 17 5.67 -12.38 -1.22
N TYR A 18 4.43 -12.19 -0.78
CA TYR A 18 3.72 -10.93 -1.01
C TYR A 18 4.44 -9.75 -0.33
N ALA A 19 4.85 -9.91 0.93
CA ALA A 19 5.63 -8.93 1.68
C ALA A 19 6.99 -8.64 1.03
N ALA A 20 7.67 -9.65 0.50
CA ALA A 20 8.93 -9.48 -0.23
C ALA A 20 8.73 -8.63 -1.49
N THR A 21 7.70 -8.89 -2.29
CA THR A 21 7.42 -8.05 -3.47
C THR A 21 7.11 -6.59 -3.10
N LYS A 22 6.39 -6.37 -2.00
CA LYS A 22 6.08 -5.03 -1.51
C LYS A 22 7.31 -4.31 -0.94
N ASN A 23 8.24 -5.03 -0.32
CA ASN A 23 9.54 -4.49 0.05
C ASN A 23 10.43 -4.19 -1.16
N ALA A 24 10.42 -5.03 -2.20
CA ALA A 24 11.14 -4.75 -3.44
C ALA A 24 10.67 -3.44 -4.09
N VAL A 25 9.36 -3.18 -4.10
CA VAL A 25 8.81 -1.90 -4.56
C VAL A 25 9.32 -0.75 -3.70
N ARG A 26 9.35 -0.87 -2.37
CA ARG A 26 9.90 0.17 -1.48
C ARG A 26 11.36 0.49 -1.82
N THR A 27 12.19 -0.55 -2.03
CA THR A 27 13.59 -0.39 -2.42
C THR A 27 13.73 0.39 -3.72
N VAL A 28 12.95 0.02 -4.76
CA VAL A 28 12.98 0.72 -6.05
C VAL A 28 12.56 2.18 -5.91
N MET A 29 11.54 2.46 -5.11
CA MET A 29 11.07 3.83 -4.89
C MET A 29 12.10 4.67 -4.13
N GLU A 30 12.79 4.12 -3.13
CA GLU A 30 13.84 4.85 -2.42
C GLU A 30 15.04 5.15 -3.33
N ALA A 31 15.43 4.21 -4.20
CA ALA A 31 16.47 4.46 -5.21
C ALA A 31 16.06 5.62 -6.14
N LEU A 32 14.84 5.57 -6.68
CA LEU A 32 14.33 6.62 -7.57
C LEU A 32 14.29 8.00 -6.89
N ARG A 33 13.91 8.04 -5.61
CA ARG A 33 13.90 9.27 -4.81
C ARG A 33 15.31 9.86 -4.66
N GLN A 34 16.31 9.01 -4.42
CA GLN A 34 17.70 9.45 -4.30
C GLN A 34 18.32 9.87 -5.63
N GLU A 35 17.90 9.27 -6.74
CA GLU A 35 18.36 9.64 -8.09
C GLU A 35 17.70 10.94 -8.57
N SER A 36 16.46 11.22 -8.16
CA SER A 36 15.70 12.43 -8.49
C SER A 36 16.05 13.61 -7.57
N THR A 37 17.25 14.18 -7.73
CA THR A 37 17.80 15.24 -6.87
C THR A 37 17.47 16.67 -7.30
N ASP A 38 17.00 16.87 -8.52
CA ASP A 38 16.68 18.18 -9.10
C ASP A 38 15.25 18.67 -8.76
N GLY A 39 14.48 17.83 -8.05
CA GLY A 39 13.10 18.10 -7.69
C GLY A 39 12.12 18.02 -8.85
N ALA A 40 12.52 17.58 -10.04
CA ALA A 40 11.64 17.49 -11.21
C ALA A 40 10.59 16.38 -11.07
N ILE A 41 10.89 15.32 -10.31
CA ILE A 41 9.99 14.20 -10.05
C ILE A 41 9.85 14.00 -8.55
N ARG A 42 8.60 13.86 -8.10
CA ARG A 42 8.25 13.45 -6.73
C ARG A 42 7.95 11.97 -6.67
N VAL A 43 8.46 11.32 -5.63
CA VAL A 43 8.35 9.89 -5.41
C VAL A 43 7.52 9.63 -4.16
N THR A 44 6.44 8.88 -4.32
CA THR A 44 5.52 8.53 -3.22
C THR A 44 5.17 7.05 -3.25
N SER A 45 5.30 6.40 -2.10
CA SER A 45 4.85 5.04 -1.84
C SER A 45 3.66 5.04 -0.89
N ILE A 46 2.49 4.59 -1.34
CA ILE A 46 1.30 4.45 -0.48
C ILE A 46 1.20 3.02 0.01
N SER A 47 1.04 2.81 1.32
CA SER A 47 0.93 1.50 1.96
C SER A 47 -0.45 1.30 2.60
N PRO A 48 -1.44 0.79 1.85
CA PRO A 48 -2.74 0.45 2.39
C PRO A 48 -2.68 -0.80 3.29
N GLY A 49 -3.53 -0.81 4.33
CA GLY A 49 -3.96 -2.00 5.06
C GLY A 49 -5.02 -2.78 4.29
N PHE A 50 -5.98 -3.38 5.00
CA PHE A 50 -7.13 -4.03 4.37
C PHE A 50 -8.03 -2.99 3.67
N VAL A 51 -8.36 -3.28 2.41
CA VAL A 51 -9.24 -2.48 1.55
C VAL A 51 -10.22 -3.42 0.87
N ARG A 52 -11.50 -3.07 0.84
CA ARG A 52 -12.56 -3.85 0.18
C ARG A 52 -12.40 -3.76 -1.33
N THR A 53 -11.74 -4.76 -1.91
CA THR A 53 -11.39 -4.85 -3.33
C THR A 53 -11.41 -6.31 -3.77
N GLU A 54 -11.25 -6.54 -5.06
CA GLU A 54 -11.11 -7.88 -5.63
C GLU A 54 -9.74 -8.53 -5.42
N LEU A 55 -8.84 -7.95 -4.61
CA LEU A 55 -7.47 -8.43 -4.42
C LEU A 55 -7.40 -9.91 -4.02
N ALA A 56 -8.34 -10.38 -3.21
CA ALA A 56 -8.38 -11.77 -2.76
C ALA A 56 -8.71 -12.76 -3.89
N SER A 57 -9.33 -12.32 -4.99
CA SER A 57 -9.82 -13.20 -6.07
C SER A 57 -8.74 -14.09 -6.69
N GLY A 58 -7.49 -13.62 -6.74
CA GLY A 58 -6.35 -14.36 -7.29
C GLY A 58 -5.69 -15.35 -6.33
N ILE A 59 -6.08 -15.40 -5.05
CA ILE A 59 -5.54 -16.39 -4.09
C ILE A 59 -6.03 -17.77 -4.52
N THR A 60 -5.16 -18.76 -4.67
CA THR A 60 -5.51 -20.11 -5.14
C THR A 60 -6.11 -20.98 -4.03
N ASP A 61 -5.58 -20.88 -2.81
CA ASP A 61 -6.10 -21.53 -1.61
C ASP A 61 -7.50 -20.97 -1.26
N SER A 62 -8.53 -21.83 -1.31
CA SER A 62 -9.92 -21.41 -1.08
C SER A 62 -10.21 -20.99 0.36
N ALA A 63 -9.63 -21.67 1.35
CA ALA A 63 -9.83 -21.34 2.76
C ALA A 63 -9.20 -19.98 3.07
N ARG A 64 -7.98 -19.73 2.57
CA ARG A 64 -7.32 -18.44 2.75
C ARG A 64 -7.99 -17.33 1.96
N ARG A 65 -8.47 -17.60 0.75
CA ARG A 65 -9.24 -16.65 -0.03
C ARG A 65 -10.47 -16.17 0.74
N GLU A 66 -11.23 -17.10 1.31
CA GLU A 66 -12.43 -16.78 2.08
C GLU A 66 -12.11 -16.02 3.37
N GLN A 67 -11.06 -16.44 4.08
CA GLN A 67 -10.60 -15.74 5.28
C GLN A 67 -10.23 -14.27 4.98
N ILE A 68 -9.48 -14.03 3.91
CA ILE A 68 -9.08 -12.67 3.52
C ILE A 68 -10.30 -11.84 3.09
N ARG A 69 -11.24 -12.41 2.34
CA ARG A 69 -12.50 -11.74 1.98
C ARG A 69 -13.31 -11.36 3.21
N SER A 70 -13.56 -12.31 4.10
CA SER A 70 -14.28 -12.07 5.36
C SER A 70 -13.63 -10.96 6.19
N THR A 71 -12.29 -10.92 6.23
CA THR A 71 -11.54 -9.86 6.91
C THR A 71 -11.70 -8.49 6.23
N MET A 72 -11.64 -8.45 4.90
CA MET A 72 -11.91 -7.23 4.12
C MET A 72 -13.35 -6.73 4.34
N ASP A 73 -14.33 -7.62 4.37
CA ASP A 73 -15.73 -7.26 4.58
C ASP A 73 -15.99 -6.75 6.01
N ALA A 74 -15.35 -7.37 7.01
CA ALA A 74 -15.51 -7.03 8.41
C ALA A 74 -15.04 -5.60 8.73
N TYR A 75 -13.86 -5.19 8.24
CA TYR A 75 -13.29 -3.88 8.60
C TYR A 75 -12.39 -3.23 7.54
N GLY A 76 -12.32 -3.77 6.32
CA GLY A 76 -11.54 -3.17 5.24
C GLY A 76 -12.01 -1.77 4.90
N LEU A 77 -11.06 -0.89 4.56
CA LEU A 77 -11.38 0.45 4.07
C LEU A 77 -12.20 0.39 2.78
N ALA A 78 -13.06 1.38 2.58
CA ALA A 78 -13.61 1.65 1.26
C ALA A 78 -12.49 2.11 0.31
N PRO A 79 -12.46 1.69 -0.97
CA PRO A 79 -11.44 2.11 -1.94
C PRO A 79 -11.26 3.63 -2.03
N GLU A 80 -12.33 4.39 -1.85
CA GLU A 80 -12.36 5.85 -1.88
C GLU A 80 -11.48 6.46 -0.77
N ALA A 81 -11.25 5.76 0.35
CA ALA A 81 -10.34 6.22 1.38
C ALA A 81 -8.88 6.22 0.89
N VAL A 82 -8.48 5.19 0.13
CA VAL A 82 -7.16 5.15 -0.51
C VAL A 82 -7.08 6.20 -1.62
N ALA A 83 -8.14 6.37 -2.40
CA ALA A 83 -8.20 7.41 -3.44
C ALA A 83 -8.05 8.84 -2.87
N ARG A 84 -8.67 9.13 -1.72
CA ARG A 84 -8.47 10.42 -1.02
C ARG A 84 -7.04 10.59 -0.52
N ALA A 85 -6.40 9.53 -0.04
CA ALA A 85 -4.99 9.59 0.34
C ALA A 85 -4.09 9.85 -0.88
N VAL A 86 -4.41 9.24 -2.03
CA VAL A 86 -3.75 9.52 -3.32
C VAL A 86 -3.92 10.98 -3.72
N ALA A 87 -5.15 11.51 -3.67
CA ALA A 87 -5.41 12.92 -4.00
C ALA A 87 -4.61 13.85 -3.10
N PHE A 88 -4.62 13.60 -1.78
CA PHE A 88 -3.86 14.37 -0.80
C PHE A 88 -2.37 14.43 -1.12
N VAL A 89 -1.72 13.32 -1.49
CA VAL A 89 -0.28 13.33 -1.80
C VAL A 89 0.02 14.04 -3.12
N ILE A 90 -0.87 13.96 -4.10
CA ILE A 90 -0.70 14.60 -5.41
C ILE A 90 -0.88 16.12 -5.31
N GLU A 91 -1.87 16.57 -4.52
CA GLU A 91 -2.24 17.98 -4.32
C GLU A 91 -1.19 18.83 -3.61
N GLN A 92 -0.16 18.22 -3.03
CA GLN A 92 0.90 18.98 -2.36
C GLN A 92 1.63 19.90 -3.36
N PRO A 93 2.11 21.07 -2.92
CA PRO A 93 2.97 21.94 -3.71
C PRO A 93 4.17 21.20 -4.34
N HIS A 94 4.69 21.70 -5.45
CA HIS A 94 5.76 21.03 -6.21
C HIS A 94 7.03 20.81 -5.38
N ASP A 95 7.33 21.70 -4.46
CA ASP A 95 8.47 21.64 -3.53
C ASP A 95 8.22 20.78 -2.28
N VAL A 96 7.05 20.16 -2.18
CA VAL A 96 6.68 19.25 -1.09
C VAL A 96 6.53 17.83 -1.62
N GLU A 97 7.39 16.94 -1.13
CA GLU A 97 7.31 15.51 -1.38
C GLU A 97 6.80 14.77 -0.13
N ILE A 98 5.85 13.87 -0.34
CA ILE A 98 5.46 12.85 0.65
C ILE A 98 6.06 11.52 0.20
N GLY A 99 7.16 11.11 0.84
CA GLY A 99 7.89 9.89 0.46
C GLY A 99 7.09 8.61 0.72
N GLU A 100 6.54 8.46 1.92
CA GLU A 100 5.66 7.34 2.28
C GLU A 100 4.39 7.79 2.99
N LEU A 101 3.26 7.15 2.66
CA LEU A 101 2.01 7.32 3.37
C LEU A 101 1.42 5.94 3.68
N THR A 102 1.15 5.67 4.96
CA THR A 102 0.47 4.44 5.39
C THR A 102 -0.96 4.75 5.81
N ILE A 103 -1.92 4.00 5.26
CA ILE A 103 -3.35 4.14 5.58
C ILE A 103 -3.93 2.76 5.88
N ARG A 104 -4.66 2.62 6.99
CA ARG A 104 -5.24 1.33 7.40
C ARG A 104 -6.52 1.55 8.23
N PRO A 105 -7.41 0.55 8.31
CA PRO A 105 -8.49 0.56 9.29
C PRO A 105 -7.95 0.79 10.70
N THR A 106 -8.66 1.58 11.50
CA THR A 106 -8.28 1.90 12.89
C THR A 106 -8.23 0.69 13.80
N VAL A 107 -8.96 -0.37 13.45
CA VAL A 107 -9.01 -1.65 14.17
C VAL A 107 -8.01 -2.68 13.62
N GLN A 108 -7.23 -2.34 12.58
CA GLN A 108 -6.18 -3.23 12.06
C GLN A 108 -4.91 -3.06 12.90
N GLY A 109 -4.52 -4.11 13.61
CA GLY A 109 -3.30 -4.17 14.43
C GLY A 109 -2.01 -4.36 13.68
#